data_AF-A0A3C1UQ64-F1
#
_entry.id   AF-A0A3C1UQ64-F1
#
_cell.length_a   1.000
_cell.length_b   1.000
_cell.length_c   1.000
_cell.angle_alpha   90.00
_cell.angle_beta   90.00
_cell.angle_gamma   90.00
#
_symmetry.space_group_name_H-M   'P 1'
#
loop_
_entity.id
_entity.type
_entity.pdbx_description
1 polymer ?
#
loop_
_entity_poly.entity_id
_entity_poly.type
_entity_poly.pdbx_seq_one_letter_code
_entity_poly.pdbx_strand_id
1 'polypeptide(L)'
;EPPPRFNETASQNHEAGGEPDDISLARYERFFNPFPEPNVLSIQGHNVNFTSSDFSVLPRLVSRSVTQESIEPGDPNGQWAFRFNPADHDYTAKIIFEGTEWEMRIPDDRQGIEGLNDALDVIKMMANHPSTREFICVKLVNKFVADKITLRTYKDGSAPAHLSDVVDRAIDAWQQAEPIGHIGTVLAAIFDRSDVSNPFWTQSVYQAKVKTPVEYINSLGRAMEWGVMLDDLPEISEDMGMHFFTRDDPDGWSEYGFDWVNTGAILERLNFATRLTRHNNNKYLRSWSIRRYLRLHDIETAEEIIDHFDQLLFNGSLSKDTRDLILNFARTAENGRRIVLSPERDDYLSRVGELIGLILAIPEMHYQ
;
A
#
# COMPACT_ATOMS: atom_id res chain seq x y z
N GLU A 1 40.73 24.13 -13.73
CA GLU A 1 39.72 24.29 -12.70
C GLU A 1 39.69 23.07 -11.80
N PRO A 2 40.32 23.18 -10.64
CA PRO A 2 40.40 22.30 -9.52
C PRO A 2 39.38 21.25 -9.43
N PRO A 3 39.83 20.05 -9.14
CA PRO A 3 39.13 19.21 -8.22
C PRO A 3 39.38 19.91 -6.87
N PRO A 4 38.35 20.59 -6.32
CA PRO A 4 38.49 21.52 -5.20
C PRO A 4 38.78 20.76 -3.90
N ARG A 5 39.38 21.41 -2.89
CA ARG A 5 39.57 20.72 -1.61
C ARG A 5 38.22 20.40 -0.97
N PHE A 6 38.26 19.44 -0.04
CA PHE A 6 37.68 19.72 1.28
C PHE A 6 38.34 21.02 1.81
N ASN A 7 37.68 22.15 1.51
CA ASN A 7 37.86 23.54 1.98
C ASN A 7 38.78 24.57 1.24
N GLU A 8 39.10 24.49 -0.08
CA GLU A 8 39.62 25.63 -0.89
C GLU A 8 39.39 25.51 -2.42
N THR A 9 39.36 26.69 -3.08
CA THR A 9 38.95 26.97 -4.48
C THR A 9 40.04 26.85 -5.53
N ALA A 10 39.60 26.89 -6.79
CA ALA A 10 40.19 26.24 -7.94
C ALA A 10 40.49 27.22 -9.12
N SER A 11 41.64 27.13 -9.85
CA SER A 11 41.99 27.94 -11.05
C SER A 11 42.06 27.23 -12.43
N GLN A 12 42.09 27.99 -13.55
CA GLN A 12 41.85 27.61 -14.98
C GLN A 12 42.56 26.38 -15.65
N ASN A 13 43.37 25.55 -14.95
CA ASN A 13 44.20 24.45 -15.54
C ASN A 13 44.06 23.05 -14.87
N HIS A 14 42.88 22.58 -14.47
CA HIS A 14 42.77 21.37 -13.63
C HIS A 14 41.51 20.52 -13.92
N GLU A 15 41.28 20.19 -15.17
CA GLU A 15 40.17 19.33 -15.54
C GLU A 15 40.45 17.85 -15.18
N ALA A 16 39.45 17.14 -14.66
CA ALA A 16 39.32 15.71 -14.93
C ALA A 16 38.89 15.55 -16.41
N GLY A 17 39.80 15.90 -17.33
CA GLY A 17 39.55 16.01 -18.77
C GLY A 17 40.01 14.80 -19.59
N GLY A 18 40.33 13.68 -18.93
CA GLY A 18 40.67 12.42 -19.59
C GLY A 18 39.44 11.57 -19.92
N GLU A 19 39.63 10.55 -20.74
CA GLU A 19 38.61 9.50 -20.85
C GLU A 19 38.41 8.83 -19.47
N PRO A 20 37.16 8.63 -19.02
CA PRO A 20 36.89 7.94 -17.76
C PRO A 20 37.46 6.52 -17.78
N ASP A 21 38.18 6.14 -16.73
CA ASP A 21 38.58 4.75 -16.51
C ASP A 21 37.39 3.97 -15.93
N ASP A 22 36.93 2.97 -16.69
CA ASP A 22 35.89 2.05 -16.23
C ASP A 22 36.48 0.93 -15.37
N ILE A 23 36.19 0.97 -14.07
CA ILE A 23 36.59 -0.08 -13.13
C ILE A 23 35.42 -1.04 -12.93
N SER A 24 35.51 -2.23 -13.54
CA SER A 24 34.54 -3.29 -13.27
C SER A 24 34.66 -3.80 -11.83
N LEU A 25 33.55 -3.68 -11.09
CA LEU A 25 33.46 -4.18 -9.73
C LEU A 25 33.01 -5.65 -9.63
N ALA A 26 32.63 -6.27 -10.76
CA ALA A 26 32.11 -7.64 -10.78
C ALA A 26 33.06 -8.67 -10.14
N ARG A 27 34.37 -8.48 -10.33
CA ARG A 27 35.39 -9.35 -9.72
C ARG A 27 35.50 -9.23 -8.19
N TYR A 28 34.89 -8.22 -7.60
CA TYR A 28 34.87 -7.96 -6.15
C TYR A 28 33.51 -8.25 -5.51
N GLU A 29 32.54 -8.77 -6.26
CA GLU A 29 31.17 -9.04 -5.79
C GLU A 29 31.13 -9.88 -4.51
N ARG A 30 32.03 -10.85 -4.35
CA ARG A 30 32.15 -11.67 -3.13
C ARG A 30 32.47 -10.89 -1.85
N PHE A 31 32.91 -9.65 -1.97
CA PHE A 31 33.22 -8.76 -0.85
C PHE A 31 32.10 -7.76 -0.59
N PHE A 32 31.03 -7.78 -1.39
CA PHE A 32 29.90 -6.90 -1.18
C PHE A 32 29.05 -7.46 -0.06
N ASN A 33 28.73 -6.61 0.91
CA ASN A 33 27.68 -6.92 1.84
C ASN A 33 26.34 -6.90 1.08
N PRO A 34 25.46 -7.89 1.33
CA PRO A 34 24.14 -7.88 0.74
C PRO A 34 23.34 -6.67 1.25
N PHE A 35 22.40 -6.21 0.43
CA PHE A 35 21.44 -5.19 0.86
C PHE A 35 20.75 -5.65 2.17
N PRO A 36 20.53 -4.76 3.16
CA PRO A 36 20.67 -3.29 3.14
C PRO A 36 22.01 -2.73 3.59
N GLU A 37 23.03 -3.56 3.81
CA GLU A 37 24.27 -3.10 4.42
C GLU A 37 25.07 -2.20 3.46
N PRO A 38 25.61 -1.06 3.95
CA PRO A 38 26.37 -0.15 3.11
C PRO A 38 27.72 -0.78 2.70
N ASN A 39 28.08 -0.58 1.44
CA ASN A 39 29.38 -0.95 0.88
C ASN A 39 30.23 0.31 0.68
N VAL A 40 31.51 0.27 1.05
CA VAL A 40 32.44 1.41 0.93
C VAL A 40 33.51 1.09 -0.09
N LEU A 41 33.61 1.93 -1.14
CA LEU A 41 34.73 1.89 -2.08
C LEU A 41 35.83 2.84 -1.61
N SER A 42 36.99 2.30 -1.25
CA SER A 42 38.16 3.09 -0.91
C SER A 42 39.09 3.22 -2.12
N ILE A 43 39.45 4.45 -2.47
CA ILE A 43 40.42 4.76 -3.52
C ILE A 43 41.66 5.34 -2.86
N GLN A 44 42.81 4.70 -3.08
CA GLN A 44 44.09 5.19 -2.58
C GLN A 44 44.76 6.07 -3.64
N GLY A 45 44.86 7.38 -3.36
CA GLY A 45 45.66 8.31 -4.14
C GLY A 45 47.11 8.35 -3.66
N HIS A 46 48.07 8.33 -4.58
CA HIS A 46 49.49 8.48 -4.27
C HIS A 46 50.00 9.83 -4.79
N ASN A 47 50.29 10.74 -3.86
CA ASN A 47 50.94 12.01 -4.15
C ASN A 47 52.43 11.96 -3.82
N VAL A 48 53.23 12.74 -4.55
CA VAL A 48 54.68 12.85 -4.33
C VAL A 48 55.00 13.48 -2.95
N ASN A 49 54.12 14.35 -2.45
CA ASN A 49 54.18 14.90 -1.10
C ASN A 49 52.75 15.19 -0.58
N PHE A 50 52.61 15.31 0.74
CA PHE A 50 51.30 15.51 1.40
C PHE A 50 50.64 16.87 1.08
N THR A 51 51.37 17.80 0.46
CA THR A 51 50.89 19.14 0.07
C THR A 51 50.47 19.25 -1.39
N SER A 52 50.60 18.18 -2.18
CA SER A 52 50.26 18.19 -3.62
C SER A 52 48.74 18.23 -3.81
N SER A 53 48.29 19.11 -4.71
CA SER A 53 46.89 19.33 -5.11
C SER A 53 46.54 18.68 -6.45
N ASP A 54 47.40 17.79 -6.95
CA ASP A 54 47.30 17.26 -8.32
C ASP A 54 46.42 16.00 -8.41
N PHE A 55 46.06 15.39 -7.28
CA PHE A 55 45.18 14.22 -7.26
C PHE A 55 43.72 14.63 -7.17
N SER A 56 42.95 14.08 -8.09
CA SER A 56 41.62 14.52 -8.40
C SER A 56 40.79 13.36 -8.92
N VAL A 57 39.64 13.10 -8.30
CA VAL A 57 38.80 11.98 -8.70
C VAL A 57 37.32 12.37 -8.62
N LEU A 58 36.55 11.96 -9.64
CA LEU A 58 35.11 12.14 -9.72
C LEU A 58 34.45 10.78 -9.95
N PRO A 59 34.37 9.93 -8.91
CA PRO A 59 33.82 8.59 -9.08
C PRO A 59 32.34 8.67 -9.43
N ARG A 60 31.93 7.98 -10.49
CA ARG A 60 30.54 7.85 -10.91
C ARG A 60 30.21 6.38 -11.12
N LEU A 61 29.04 5.95 -10.62
CA LEU A 61 28.49 4.65 -11.00
C LEU A 61 27.93 4.76 -12.42
N VAL A 62 28.58 4.10 -13.38
CA VAL A 62 28.25 4.20 -14.82
C VAL A 62 27.39 3.04 -15.32
N SER A 63 27.57 1.86 -14.72
CA SER A 63 26.81 0.65 -15.06
C SER A 63 26.68 -0.24 -13.82
N ARG A 64 25.53 -0.92 -13.71
CA ARG A 64 25.26 -1.91 -12.66
C ARG A 64 24.50 -3.08 -13.29
N SER A 65 24.87 -4.29 -12.92
CA SER A 65 24.06 -5.48 -13.17
C SER A 65 22.99 -5.54 -12.09
N VAL A 66 21.76 -5.22 -12.45
CA VAL A 66 20.59 -5.34 -11.60
C VAL A 66 20.31 -6.85 -11.46
N THR A 67 20.50 -7.41 -10.27
CA THR A 67 20.06 -8.79 -10.00
C THR A 67 18.53 -8.82 -10.03
N GLN A 68 17.94 -10.00 -10.22
CA GLN A 68 16.48 -10.17 -10.23
C GLN A 68 15.79 -9.71 -8.91
N GLU A 69 16.58 -9.46 -7.87
CA GLU A 69 16.19 -8.97 -6.54
C GLU A 69 16.48 -7.47 -6.34
N SER A 70 17.14 -6.80 -7.29
CA SER A 70 17.44 -5.38 -7.22
C SER A 70 16.38 -4.59 -7.99
N ILE A 71 15.81 -3.59 -7.34
CA ILE A 71 14.68 -2.85 -7.88
C ILE A 71 15.18 -1.55 -8.56
N GLU A 72 14.75 -1.29 -9.81
CA GLU A 72 15.22 -0.14 -10.57
C GLU A 72 14.65 1.20 -10.07
N PRO A 73 15.39 2.32 -10.18
CA PRO A 73 14.83 3.66 -10.11
C PRO A 73 13.79 3.82 -11.24
N GLY A 74 12.51 3.69 -10.89
CA GLY A 74 11.39 3.68 -11.83
C GLY A 74 10.59 2.36 -11.86
N ASP A 75 11.05 1.31 -11.17
CA ASP A 75 10.21 0.15 -10.91
C ASP A 75 9.17 0.53 -9.84
N PRO A 76 7.86 0.40 -10.13
CA PRO A 76 6.80 0.74 -9.20
C PRO A 76 6.84 -0.08 -7.89
N ASN A 77 7.56 -1.19 -7.86
CA ASN A 77 7.76 -2.03 -6.68
C ASN A 77 9.02 -1.69 -5.87
N GLY A 78 9.77 -0.65 -6.28
CA GLY A 78 11.02 -0.23 -5.65
C GLY A 78 10.89 0.31 -4.24
N GLN A 79 11.98 0.16 -3.47
CA GLN A 79 12.12 0.91 -2.24
C GLN A 79 12.44 2.36 -2.58
N TRP A 80 11.44 3.22 -2.39
CA TRP A 80 11.59 4.66 -2.51
C TRP A 80 12.51 5.16 -1.39
N ALA A 81 13.66 5.70 -1.76
CA ALA A 81 14.59 6.34 -0.84
C ALA A 81 14.54 7.87 -1.03
N PHE A 82 14.62 8.61 0.08
CA PHE A 82 14.79 10.06 -0.02
C PHE A 82 16.08 10.39 -0.76
N ARG A 83 15.98 11.25 -1.79
CA ARG A 83 17.12 11.73 -2.57
C ARG A 83 17.24 13.23 -2.41
N PHE A 84 18.42 13.70 -2.01
CA PHE A 84 18.75 15.11 -2.08
C PHE A 84 18.98 15.53 -3.54
N ASN A 85 18.29 16.57 -3.99
CA ASN A 85 18.55 17.21 -5.30
C ASN A 85 19.13 18.62 -5.09
N PRO A 86 20.44 18.81 -5.29
CA PRO A 86 21.09 20.10 -5.09
C PRO A 86 20.52 21.24 -5.94
N ALA A 87 20.00 20.93 -7.14
CA ALA A 87 19.47 21.93 -8.07
C ALA A 87 18.10 22.47 -7.66
N ASP A 88 17.34 21.70 -6.89
CA ASP A 88 16.00 22.05 -6.41
C ASP A 88 15.98 22.37 -4.91
N HIS A 89 17.16 22.49 -4.27
CA HIS A 89 17.27 22.75 -2.84
C HIS A 89 17.46 24.23 -2.55
N ASP A 90 16.71 24.73 -1.56
CA ASP A 90 16.91 26.04 -0.98
C ASP A 90 17.96 25.95 0.14
N TYR A 91 19.11 26.60 -0.02
CA TYR A 91 20.22 26.57 0.95
C TYR A 91 20.07 27.60 2.07
N THR A 92 19.04 28.44 2.03
CA THR A 92 18.84 29.44 3.09
C THR A 92 18.31 28.79 4.37
N ALA A 93 18.63 29.41 5.51
CA ALA A 93 18.10 28.99 6.81
C ALA A 93 16.58 29.12 6.84
N LYS A 94 15.89 28.14 7.42
CA LYS A 94 14.43 28.08 7.49
C LYS A 94 13.99 28.02 8.94
N ILE A 95 12.98 28.81 9.29
CA ILE A 95 12.35 28.79 10.60
C ILE A 95 10.95 28.21 10.42
N ILE A 96 10.66 27.12 11.12
CA ILE A 96 9.37 26.44 11.09
C ILE A 96 8.69 26.66 12.44
N PHE A 97 7.40 27.01 12.41
CA PHE A 97 6.60 27.34 13.61
C PHE A 97 7.20 28.45 14.49
N GLU A 98 7.71 29.52 13.85
CA GLU A 98 8.32 30.68 14.51
C GLU A 98 7.44 31.22 15.66
N GLY A 99 8.06 31.47 16.81
CA GLY A 99 7.39 32.04 17.98
C GLY A 99 6.51 31.08 18.78
N THR A 100 6.52 29.78 18.45
CA THR A 100 5.82 28.73 19.21
C THR A 100 6.79 27.87 20.02
N GLU A 101 6.28 27.05 20.93
CA GLU A 101 7.10 26.07 21.67
C GLU A 101 7.70 24.97 20.77
N TRP A 102 7.25 24.87 19.52
CA TRP A 102 7.71 23.90 18.51
C TRP A 102 8.60 24.55 17.43
N GLU A 103 9.15 25.75 17.69
CA GLU A 103 10.04 26.42 16.75
C GLU A 103 11.26 25.53 16.42
N MET A 104 11.46 25.27 15.13
CA MET A 104 12.64 24.57 14.61
C MET A 104 13.38 25.47 13.63
N ARG A 105 14.70 25.42 13.71
CA ARG A 105 15.60 26.11 12.78
C ARG A 105 16.38 25.09 11.99
N ILE A 106 16.15 25.09 10.68
CA ILE A 106 16.98 24.37 9.73
C ILE A 106 18.12 25.32 9.34
N PRO A 107 19.39 24.92 9.55
CA PRO A 107 20.53 25.78 9.26
C PRO A 107 20.68 26.01 7.75
N ASP A 108 21.45 27.03 7.39
CA ASP A 108 21.86 27.28 6.02
C ASP A 108 22.94 26.29 5.55
N ASP A 109 23.15 26.25 4.23
CA ASP A 109 24.29 25.63 3.56
C ASP A 109 24.53 24.12 3.82
N ARG A 110 23.50 23.37 4.26
CA ARG A 110 23.58 21.91 4.27
C ARG A 110 23.60 21.35 2.84
N GLN A 111 24.62 20.56 2.52
CA GLN A 111 24.88 20.06 1.17
C GLN A 111 25.04 18.54 1.13
N GLY A 112 24.93 17.96 -0.06
CA GLY A 112 25.15 16.53 -0.29
C GLY A 112 24.26 15.66 0.62
N ILE A 113 24.88 14.72 1.33
CA ILE A 113 24.15 13.83 2.24
C ILE A 113 23.57 14.57 3.46
N GLU A 114 24.19 15.67 3.88
CA GLU A 114 23.71 16.46 5.01
C GLU A 114 22.46 17.28 4.65
N GLY A 115 22.30 17.65 3.38
CA GLY A 115 21.08 18.29 2.88
C GLY A 115 19.84 17.40 2.99
N LEU A 116 20.01 16.08 3.11
CA LEU A 116 18.92 15.16 3.43
C LEU A 116 18.36 15.39 4.84
N ASN A 117 19.22 15.84 5.77
CA ASN A 117 18.83 16.04 7.15
C ASN A 117 17.82 17.15 7.31
N ASP A 118 17.71 18.09 6.38
CA ASP A 118 16.65 19.11 6.40
C ASP A 118 15.27 18.45 6.43
N ALA A 119 15.01 17.52 5.51
CA ALA A 119 13.74 16.80 5.47
C ALA A 119 13.58 15.87 6.68
N LEU A 120 14.64 15.14 7.05
CA LEU A 120 14.59 14.19 8.16
C LEU A 120 14.36 14.86 9.52
N ASP A 121 14.98 16.02 9.76
CA ASP A 121 14.80 16.80 10.98
C ASP A 121 13.36 17.31 11.08
N VAL A 122 12.81 17.83 9.97
CA VAL A 122 11.40 18.25 9.90
C VAL A 122 10.46 17.07 10.16
N ILE A 123 10.68 15.92 9.52
CA ILE A 123 9.85 14.72 9.73
C ILE A 123 9.91 14.27 11.19
N LYS A 124 11.10 14.23 11.80
CA LYS A 124 11.27 13.87 13.21
C LYS A 124 10.56 14.84 14.14
N MET A 125 10.68 16.15 13.90
CA MET A 125 9.96 17.16 14.68
C MET A 125 8.45 16.98 14.53
N MET A 126 7.96 16.83 13.30
CA MET A 126 6.54 16.64 13.02
C MET A 126 6.01 15.36 13.67
N ALA A 127 6.75 14.25 13.64
CA ALA A 127 6.35 13.01 14.30
C ALA A 127 6.21 13.16 15.83
N ASN A 128 6.96 14.08 16.45
CA ASN A 128 6.86 14.42 17.87
C ASN A 128 5.72 15.41 18.17
N HIS A 129 5.24 16.16 17.17
CA HIS A 129 4.21 17.18 17.36
C HIS A 129 2.83 16.54 17.66
N PRO A 130 2.09 17.01 18.69
CA PRO A 130 0.82 16.41 19.10
C PRO A 130 -0.25 16.42 18.00
N SER A 131 -0.32 17.50 17.21
CA SER A 131 -1.28 17.55 16.10
C SER A 131 -1.01 16.50 15.01
N THR A 132 0.25 16.10 14.81
CA THR A 132 0.58 15.07 13.80
C THR A 132 0.09 13.71 14.24
N ARG A 133 0.42 13.28 15.46
CA ARG A 133 -0.04 11.98 15.98
C ARG A 133 -1.56 11.90 16.03
N GLU A 134 -2.23 12.96 16.49
CA GLU A 134 -3.70 12.98 16.55
C GLU A 134 -4.33 12.92 15.16
N PHE A 135 -3.85 13.73 14.23
CA PHE A 135 -4.37 13.77 12.86
C PHE A 135 -4.17 12.42 12.15
N ILE A 136 -2.97 11.84 12.23
CA ILE A 136 -2.67 10.56 11.58
C ILE A 136 -3.43 9.41 12.26
N CYS A 137 -3.50 9.35 13.59
CA CYS A 137 -4.27 8.32 14.28
C CYS A 137 -5.76 8.38 13.96
N VAL A 138 -6.36 9.58 13.91
CA VAL A 138 -7.76 9.74 13.45
C VAL A 138 -7.92 9.29 12.00
N LYS A 139 -6.97 9.58 11.11
CA LYS A 139 -7.00 9.06 9.72
C LYS A 139 -6.92 7.54 9.67
N LEU A 140 -6.02 6.92 10.44
CA LEU A 140 -5.89 5.45 10.49
C LEU A 140 -7.17 4.80 11.06
N VAL A 141 -7.78 5.39 12.08
CA VAL A 141 -9.06 4.90 12.64
C VAL A 141 -10.19 5.04 11.61
N ASN A 142 -10.27 6.14 10.87
CA ASN A 142 -11.23 6.24 9.76
C ASN A 142 -10.95 5.22 8.65
N LYS A 143 -9.67 4.98 8.34
CA LYS A 143 -9.26 4.04 7.29
C LYS A 143 -9.67 2.62 7.61
N PHE A 144 -9.47 2.18 8.84
CA PHE A 144 -9.57 0.76 9.18
C PHE A 144 -10.74 0.41 10.10
N VAL A 145 -11.28 1.36 10.87
CA VAL A 145 -12.27 1.09 11.93
C VAL A 145 -13.65 1.61 11.54
N ALA A 146 -13.82 2.94 11.43
CA ALA A 146 -15.13 3.53 11.14
C ALA A 146 -15.06 5.00 10.70
N ASP A 147 -16.00 5.41 9.86
CA ASP A 147 -16.12 6.74 9.24
C ASP A 147 -16.72 7.84 10.13
N LYS A 148 -16.79 7.61 11.44
CA LYS A 148 -17.60 8.41 12.38
C LYS A 148 -16.78 9.22 13.37
N ILE A 149 -15.53 9.54 13.03
CA ILE A 149 -14.65 10.35 13.87
C ILE A 149 -13.87 11.38 13.06
N THR A 150 -13.78 12.59 13.57
CA THR A 150 -12.96 13.67 13.03
C THR A 150 -12.06 14.21 14.13
N LEU A 151 -11.01 14.95 13.77
CA LEU A 151 -10.14 15.61 14.76
C LEU A 151 -10.95 16.54 15.68
N ARG A 152 -11.96 17.23 15.13
CA ARG A 152 -12.86 18.09 15.92
C ARG A 152 -13.67 17.29 16.94
N THR A 153 -14.38 16.25 16.48
CA THR A 153 -15.26 15.45 17.37
C THR A 153 -14.47 14.66 18.40
N TYR A 154 -13.22 14.29 18.09
CA TYR A 154 -12.28 13.72 19.06
C TYR A 154 -11.91 14.75 20.14
N LYS A 155 -11.55 15.98 19.74
CA LYS A 155 -11.13 17.05 20.66
C LYS A 155 -12.24 17.58 21.56
N ASP A 156 -13.47 17.69 21.07
CA ASP A 156 -14.60 18.20 21.84
C ASP A 156 -15.35 17.10 22.62
N GLY A 157 -14.93 15.84 22.48
CA GLY A 157 -15.51 14.68 23.18
C GLY A 157 -16.88 14.24 22.65
N SER A 158 -17.31 14.73 21.48
CA SER A 158 -18.59 14.33 20.86
C SER A 158 -18.53 13.05 20.01
N ALA A 159 -17.33 12.53 19.72
CA ALA A 159 -17.16 11.28 19.01
C ALA A 159 -17.69 10.07 19.83
N PRO A 160 -18.14 8.98 19.17
CA PRO A 160 -18.50 7.75 19.88
C PRO A 160 -17.34 7.25 20.76
N ALA A 161 -17.63 6.94 22.03
CA ALA A 161 -16.60 6.61 23.02
C ALA A 161 -15.66 5.48 22.59
N HIS A 162 -16.19 4.45 21.92
CA HIS A 162 -15.40 3.33 21.42
C HIS A 162 -14.42 3.73 20.30
N LEU A 163 -14.69 4.79 19.52
CA LEU A 163 -13.75 5.28 18.50
C LEU A 163 -12.68 6.16 19.13
N SER A 164 -13.05 7.00 20.10
CA SER A 164 -12.06 7.77 20.87
C SER A 164 -11.06 6.86 21.57
N ASP A 165 -11.56 5.76 22.16
CA ASP A 165 -10.74 4.75 22.83
C ASP A 165 -9.74 4.04 21.88
N VAL A 166 -10.11 3.80 20.62
CA VAL A 166 -9.14 3.28 19.62
C VAL A 166 -8.14 4.35 19.20
N VAL A 167 -8.55 5.62 19.07
CA VAL A 167 -7.63 6.73 18.77
C VAL A 167 -6.63 6.93 19.91
N ASP A 168 -7.08 6.89 21.16
CA ASP A 168 -6.22 7.02 22.34
C ASP A 168 -5.17 5.91 22.38
N ARG A 169 -5.58 4.64 22.19
CA ARG A 169 -4.64 3.52 22.05
C ARG A 169 -3.63 3.73 20.93
N ALA A 170 -4.07 4.21 19.76
CA ALA A 170 -3.20 4.47 18.62
C ALA A 170 -2.18 5.59 18.92
N ILE A 171 -2.60 6.64 19.63
CA ILE A 171 -1.73 7.75 20.06
C ILE A 171 -0.71 7.28 21.09
N ASP A 172 -1.11 6.47 22.06
CA ASP A 172 -0.21 5.90 23.05
C ASP A 172 0.85 5.01 22.38
N ALA A 173 0.43 4.16 21.44
CA ALA A 173 1.34 3.34 20.64
C ALA A 173 2.28 4.18 19.77
N TRP A 174 1.81 5.30 19.21
CA TRP A 174 2.63 6.25 18.47
C TRP A 174 3.76 6.82 19.33
N GLN A 175 3.46 7.20 20.57
CA GLN A 175 4.41 7.78 21.52
C GLN A 175 5.42 6.77 22.05
N GLN A 176 4.99 5.52 22.27
CA GLN A 176 5.82 4.45 22.82
C GLN A 176 6.67 3.74 21.75
N ALA A 177 6.38 3.96 20.47
CA ALA A 177 7.12 3.38 19.37
C ALA A 177 8.57 3.87 19.33
N GLU A 178 9.46 2.97 18.88
CA GLU A 178 10.86 3.29 18.55
C GLU A 178 11.12 2.90 17.09
N PRO A 179 11.28 3.88 16.16
CA PRO A 179 11.16 5.32 16.38
C PRO A 179 9.71 5.77 16.65
N ILE A 180 9.56 6.94 17.28
CA ILE A 180 8.26 7.57 17.53
C ILE A 180 7.48 7.68 16.21
N GLY A 181 6.21 7.28 16.26
CA GLY A 181 5.34 7.26 15.09
C GLY A 181 5.56 6.11 14.12
N HIS A 182 6.23 5.04 14.54
CA HIS A 182 6.30 3.81 13.75
C HIS A 182 4.89 3.25 13.46
N ILE A 183 4.44 3.39 12.21
CA ILE A 183 3.08 3.04 11.78
C ILE A 183 2.74 1.57 12.02
N GLY A 184 3.72 0.66 11.89
CA GLY A 184 3.50 -0.75 12.19
C GLY A 184 3.10 -1.00 13.64
N THR A 185 3.67 -0.23 14.58
CA THR A 185 3.34 -0.32 16.02
C THR A 185 1.95 0.23 16.29
N VAL A 186 1.61 1.35 15.66
CA VAL A 186 0.28 1.97 15.76
C VAL A 186 -0.81 1.05 15.23
N LEU A 187 -0.60 0.45 14.06
CA LEU A 187 -1.54 -0.51 13.48
C LEU A 187 -1.66 -1.79 14.32
N ALA A 188 -0.56 -2.27 14.89
CA ALA A 188 -0.60 -3.43 15.80
C ALA A 188 -1.46 -3.14 17.04
N ALA A 189 -1.43 -1.91 17.57
CA ALA A 189 -2.29 -1.51 18.68
C ALA A 189 -3.76 -1.38 18.26
N ILE A 190 -4.06 -0.83 17.07
CA ILE A 190 -5.43 -0.75 16.55
C ILE A 190 -6.02 -2.15 16.36
N PHE A 191 -5.24 -3.09 15.83
CA PHE A 191 -5.69 -4.45 15.49
C PHE A 191 -5.40 -5.49 16.58
N ASP A 192 -5.04 -5.08 17.79
CA ASP A 192 -4.64 -6.01 18.85
C ASP A 192 -5.74 -7.03 19.12
N ARG A 193 -5.46 -8.30 18.77
CA ARG A 193 -6.37 -9.44 18.97
C ARG A 193 -6.31 -10.01 20.38
N SER A 194 -5.25 -9.70 21.13
CA SER A 194 -5.07 -10.19 22.49
C SER A 194 -5.95 -9.44 23.48
N ASP A 195 -6.31 -8.19 23.18
CA ASP A 195 -7.29 -7.40 23.92
C ASP A 195 -8.71 -7.76 23.47
N VAL A 196 -9.39 -8.61 24.25
CA VAL A 196 -10.80 -8.98 24.04
C VAL A 196 -11.77 -7.80 24.17
N SER A 197 -11.33 -6.69 24.75
CA SER A 197 -12.11 -5.45 24.87
C SER A 197 -11.87 -4.48 23.71
N ASN A 198 -10.98 -4.81 22.78
CA ASN A 198 -10.65 -3.95 21.65
C ASN A 198 -11.89 -3.69 20.78
N PRO A 199 -12.33 -2.42 20.63
CA PRO A 199 -13.49 -2.07 19.83
C PRO A 199 -13.42 -2.52 18.37
N PHE A 200 -12.23 -2.69 17.80
CA PHE A 200 -12.05 -3.16 16.43
C PHE A 200 -12.68 -4.54 16.17
N TRP A 201 -12.65 -5.43 17.16
CA TRP A 201 -13.17 -6.80 17.04
C TRP A 201 -14.65 -6.93 17.42
N THR A 202 -15.38 -5.81 17.50
CA THR A 202 -16.81 -5.80 17.86
C THR A 202 -17.72 -5.80 16.64
N GLN A 203 -18.97 -6.25 16.84
CA GLN A 203 -19.98 -6.25 15.78
C GLN A 203 -20.32 -4.85 15.24
N SER A 204 -20.08 -3.79 16.03
CA SER A 204 -20.28 -2.41 15.57
C SER A 204 -19.28 -1.94 14.52
N VAL A 205 -18.15 -2.64 14.39
CA VAL A 205 -17.09 -2.35 13.42
C VAL A 205 -17.14 -3.32 12.23
N TYR A 206 -17.50 -4.58 12.46
CA TYR A 206 -17.64 -5.58 11.40
C TYR A 206 -18.62 -5.12 10.31
N GLN A 207 -18.16 -5.07 9.05
CA GLN A 207 -18.95 -4.62 7.90
C GLN A 207 -19.54 -3.20 8.05
N ALA A 208 -18.92 -2.35 8.87
CA ALA A 208 -19.39 -0.99 9.09
C ALA A 208 -18.95 -0.02 7.98
N LYS A 209 -17.88 -0.35 7.26
CA LYS A 209 -17.30 0.50 6.21
C LYS A 209 -17.57 -0.07 4.84
N VAL A 210 -17.80 0.81 3.87
CA VAL A 210 -17.81 0.42 2.45
C VAL A 210 -16.36 0.30 1.98
N LYS A 211 -16.06 -0.78 1.26
CA LYS A 211 -14.79 -0.95 0.57
C LYS A 211 -14.64 0.10 -0.55
N THR A 212 -13.48 0.73 -0.64
CA THR A 212 -13.04 1.43 -1.85
C THR A 212 -12.93 0.46 -3.04
N PRO A 213 -12.88 0.92 -4.30
CA PRO A 213 -12.65 0.02 -5.44
C PRO A 213 -11.41 -0.87 -5.30
N VAL A 214 -10.28 -0.30 -4.87
CA VAL A 214 -9.04 -1.07 -4.68
C VAL A 214 -9.18 -2.12 -3.56
N GLU A 215 -9.86 -1.78 -2.45
CA GLU A 215 -10.12 -2.74 -1.37
C GLU A 215 -11.08 -3.85 -1.82
N TYR A 216 -12.09 -3.53 -2.61
CA TYR A 216 -13.02 -4.51 -3.17
C TYR A 216 -12.26 -5.50 -4.05
N ILE A 217 -11.46 -5.02 -5.01
CA ILE A 217 -10.71 -5.89 -5.92
C ILE A 217 -9.67 -6.73 -5.15
N ASN A 218 -8.91 -6.11 -4.25
CA ASN A 218 -7.92 -6.82 -3.44
C ASN A 218 -8.56 -7.85 -2.50
N SER A 219 -9.73 -7.56 -1.94
CA SER A 219 -10.45 -8.52 -1.09
C SER A 219 -10.86 -9.76 -1.87
N LEU A 220 -11.33 -9.59 -3.10
CA LEU A 220 -11.68 -10.70 -4.00
C LEU A 220 -10.44 -11.50 -4.41
N GLY A 221 -9.36 -10.82 -4.83
CA GLY A 221 -8.12 -11.51 -5.21
C GLY A 221 -7.53 -12.32 -4.06
N ARG A 222 -7.51 -11.75 -2.84
CA ARG A 222 -6.98 -12.40 -1.64
C ARG A 222 -7.84 -13.55 -1.15
N ALA A 223 -9.16 -13.35 -1.00
CA ALA A 223 -10.06 -14.36 -0.45
C ALA A 223 -10.04 -15.63 -1.29
N MET A 224 -9.87 -15.49 -2.61
CA MET A 224 -9.95 -16.61 -3.52
C MET A 224 -8.61 -17.29 -3.78
N GLU A 225 -7.49 -16.71 -3.32
CA GLU A 225 -6.13 -17.09 -3.69
C GLU A 225 -5.94 -17.19 -5.22
N TRP A 226 -6.76 -16.49 -5.98
CA TRP A 226 -6.66 -16.49 -7.43
C TRP A 226 -5.54 -15.54 -7.81
N GLY A 227 -4.59 -16.03 -8.61
CA GLY A 227 -3.56 -15.18 -9.21
C GLY A 227 -4.18 -14.19 -10.19
N VAL A 228 -4.80 -13.14 -9.66
CA VAL A 228 -5.39 -12.03 -10.41
C VAL A 228 -4.26 -11.37 -11.19
N MET A 229 -4.48 -11.21 -12.49
CA MET A 229 -3.63 -10.42 -13.36
C MET A 229 -3.78 -8.96 -12.94
N LEU A 230 -2.72 -8.42 -12.33
CA LEU A 230 -2.76 -7.06 -11.78
C LEU A 230 -2.71 -5.98 -12.87
N ASP A 231 -2.37 -6.36 -14.10
CA ASP A 231 -2.16 -5.44 -15.23
C ASP A 231 -3.42 -4.63 -15.59
N ASP A 232 -4.61 -5.23 -15.43
CA ASP A 232 -5.91 -4.58 -15.70
C ASP A 232 -6.50 -3.86 -14.47
N LEU A 233 -5.85 -3.92 -13.29
CA LEU A 233 -6.40 -3.34 -12.05
C LEU A 233 -6.69 -1.85 -12.12
N PRO A 234 -5.83 -1.00 -12.72
CA PRO A 234 -6.13 0.42 -12.84
C PRO A 234 -7.44 0.64 -13.58
N GLU A 235 -7.63 0.04 -14.76
CA GLU A 235 -8.86 0.18 -15.56
C GLU A 235 -10.11 -0.26 -14.77
N ILE A 236 -10.04 -1.40 -14.07
CA ILE A 236 -11.15 -1.90 -13.25
C ILE A 236 -11.49 -0.95 -12.10
N SER A 237 -10.46 -0.37 -11.47
CA SER A 237 -10.65 0.61 -10.39
C SER A 237 -11.24 1.92 -10.92
N GLU A 238 -10.81 2.35 -12.10
CA GLU A 238 -11.32 3.54 -12.80
C GLU A 238 -12.79 3.39 -13.22
N ASP A 239 -13.19 2.22 -13.74
CA ASP A 239 -14.59 1.88 -14.03
C ASP A 239 -15.47 2.07 -12.78
N MET A 240 -14.94 1.72 -11.60
CA MET A 240 -15.62 1.89 -10.31
C MET A 240 -15.49 3.31 -9.73
N GLY A 241 -14.77 4.22 -10.39
CA GLY A 241 -14.64 5.64 -10.06
C GLY A 241 -13.39 6.03 -9.26
N MET A 242 -12.43 5.12 -9.04
CA MET A 242 -11.18 5.42 -8.33
C MET A 242 -9.98 5.34 -9.29
N HIS A 243 -9.41 6.50 -9.61
CA HIS A 243 -8.23 6.60 -10.48
C HIS A 243 -6.93 6.57 -9.67
N PHE A 244 -5.90 5.89 -10.17
CA PHE A 244 -4.61 5.84 -9.49
C PHE A 244 -3.70 6.98 -9.96
N PHE A 245 -3.05 7.65 -9.01
CA PHE A 245 -2.02 8.68 -9.26
C PHE A 245 -2.48 9.92 -10.06
N THR A 246 -3.79 10.14 -10.21
CA THR A 246 -4.34 11.30 -10.94
C THR A 246 -5.02 12.33 -10.03
N ARG A 247 -4.92 12.18 -8.71
CA ARG A 247 -5.49 13.15 -7.77
C ARG A 247 -4.52 14.31 -7.59
N ASP A 248 -4.97 15.51 -7.96
CA ASP A 248 -4.17 16.74 -7.86
C ASP A 248 -3.95 17.18 -6.41
N ASP A 249 -4.96 16.93 -5.55
CA ASP A 249 -4.91 17.33 -4.14
C ASP A 249 -4.05 16.36 -3.30
N PRO A 250 -3.22 16.87 -2.37
CA PRO A 250 -2.35 16.06 -1.52
C PRO A 250 -3.10 15.35 -0.38
N ASP A 251 -4.43 15.30 -0.42
CA ASP A 251 -5.28 14.70 0.61
C ASP A 251 -5.61 13.22 0.33
N GLY A 252 -5.40 12.75 -0.91
CA GLY A 252 -5.73 11.40 -1.34
C GLY A 252 -7.23 11.17 -1.51
N TRP A 253 -7.61 10.02 -2.07
CA TRP A 253 -9.03 9.69 -2.25
C TRP A 253 -9.79 9.58 -0.93
N SER A 254 -11.11 9.82 -0.97
CA SER A 254 -11.93 9.82 0.25
C SER A 254 -11.87 8.47 0.97
N GLU A 255 -11.74 8.51 2.29
CA GLU A 255 -11.81 7.31 3.14
C GLU A 255 -13.25 6.97 3.55
N TYR A 256 -14.20 7.87 3.27
CA TYR A 256 -15.58 7.73 3.66
C TYR A 256 -16.35 6.85 2.68
N GLY A 257 -17.05 5.84 3.20
CA GLY A 257 -17.73 4.86 2.37
C GLY A 257 -18.82 5.43 1.45
N PHE A 258 -19.46 6.54 1.83
CA PHE A 258 -20.55 7.12 1.04
C PHE A 258 -20.10 7.65 -0.33
N ASP A 259 -18.82 8.03 -0.48
CA ASP A 259 -18.26 8.47 -1.76
C ASP A 259 -18.07 7.30 -2.75
N TRP A 260 -18.08 6.07 -2.25
CA TRP A 260 -17.85 4.85 -3.03
C TRP A 260 -19.10 4.01 -3.29
N VAL A 261 -20.27 4.48 -2.83
CA VAL A 261 -21.56 3.83 -3.05
C VAL A 261 -22.43 4.71 -3.92
N ASN A 262 -22.40 4.44 -5.22
CA ASN A 262 -23.37 4.97 -6.17
C ASN A 262 -23.79 3.87 -7.15
N THR A 263 -24.91 4.07 -7.83
CA THR A 263 -25.49 3.06 -8.73
C THR A 263 -24.52 2.62 -9.83
N GLY A 264 -23.72 3.54 -10.38
CA GLY A 264 -22.71 3.23 -11.40
C GLY A 264 -21.58 2.35 -10.85
N ALA A 265 -20.99 2.75 -9.72
CA ALA A 265 -19.93 1.99 -9.07
C ALA A 265 -20.40 0.58 -8.65
N ILE A 266 -21.63 0.43 -8.14
CA ILE A 266 -22.19 -0.89 -7.81
C ILE A 266 -22.32 -1.73 -9.08
N LEU A 267 -22.86 -1.18 -10.18
CA LEU A 267 -22.97 -1.91 -11.44
C LEU A 267 -21.61 -2.41 -11.93
N GLU A 268 -20.56 -1.58 -11.84
CA GLU A 268 -19.22 -2.00 -12.25
C GLU A 268 -18.60 -3.06 -11.33
N ARG A 269 -18.91 -3.03 -10.02
CA ARG A 269 -18.57 -4.14 -9.10
C ARG A 269 -19.24 -5.44 -9.51
N LEU A 270 -20.53 -5.40 -9.86
CA LEU A 270 -21.28 -6.58 -10.34
C LEU A 270 -20.70 -7.11 -11.66
N ASN A 271 -20.38 -6.20 -12.59
CA ASN A 271 -19.74 -6.54 -13.85
C ASN A 271 -18.37 -7.18 -13.61
N PHE A 272 -17.57 -6.65 -12.69
CA PHE A 272 -16.27 -7.22 -12.33
C PHE A 272 -16.41 -8.60 -11.70
N ALA A 273 -17.26 -8.77 -10.68
CA ALA A 273 -17.51 -10.06 -10.02
C ALA A 273 -17.94 -11.14 -11.04
N THR A 274 -18.89 -10.82 -11.92
CA THR A 274 -19.34 -11.73 -12.98
C THR A 274 -18.21 -12.07 -13.94
N ARG A 275 -17.41 -11.07 -14.36
CA ARG A 275 -16.28 -11.28 -15.26
C ARG A 275 -15.17 -12.12 -14.63
N LEU A 276 -14.91 -11.94 -13.33
CA LEU A 276 -13.89 -12.61 -12.55
C LEU A 276 -14.19 -14.11 -12.37
N THR A 277 -15.46 -14.50 -12.30
CA THR A 277 -15.86 -15.90 -12.03
C THR A 277 -16.24 -16.68 -13.27
N ARG A 278 -16.25 -16.03 -14.45
CA ARG A 278 -16.56 -16.67 -15.73
C ARG A 278 -15.69 -17.91 -15.96
N HIS A 279 -16.36 -18.98 -16.37
CA HIS A 279 -15.70 -20.24 -16.72
C HIS A 279 -14.84 -20.12 -17.99
N ASN A 280 -15.37 -19.45 -19.01
CA ASN A 280 -14.73 -19.29 -20.32
C ASN A 280 -14.30 -17.84 -20.55
N ASN A 281 -13.23 -17.64 -21.31
CA ASN A 281 -12.71 -16.31 -21.69
C ASN A 281 -12.42 -15.39 -20.49
N ASN A 282 -11.94 -15.96 -19.39
CA ASN A 282 -11.54 -15.19 -18.22
C ASN A 282 -10.15 -14.57 -18.45
N LYS A 283 -10.11 -13.26 -18.63
CA LYS A 283 -8.85 -12.50 -18.82
C LYS A 283 -8.21 -12.03 -17.50
N TYR A 284 -8.93 -12.13 -16.40
CA TYR A 284 -8.52 -11.56 -15.10
C TYR A 284 -7.66 -12.52 -14.28
N LEU A 285 -7.70 -13.82 -14.56
CA LEU A 285 -7.06 -14.85 -13.73
C LEU A 285 -6.04 -15.66 -14.51
N ARG A 286 -4.81 -15.80 -13.98
CA ARG A 286 -3.72 -16.58 -14.62
C ARG A 286 -4.05 -18.07 -14.79
N SER A 287 -4.73 -18.66 -13.82
CA SER A 287 -4.91 -20.11 -13.74
C SER A 287 -6.26 -20.53 -13.15
N TRP A 288 -7.34 -19.83 -13.50
CA TRP A 288 -8.66 -20.14 -12.97
C TRP A 288 -9.23 -21.44 -13.54
N SER A 289 -9.66 -22.33 -12.65
CA SER A 289 -10.39 -23.53 -13.01
C SER A 289 -11.36 -23.88 -11.90
N ILE A 290 -12.64 -23.58 -12.14
CA ILE A 290 -13.75 -23.94 -11.25
C ILE A 290 -13.67 -25.42 -10.87
N ARG A 291 -13.49 -26.30 -11.87
CA ARG A 291 -13.41 -27.75 -11.65
C ARG A 291 -12.24 -28.15 -10.74
N ARG A 292 -11.10 -27.47 -10.85
CA ARG A 292 -9.95 -27.74 -9.97
C ARG A 292 -10.21 -27.21 -8.56
N TYR A 293 -10.80 -26.02 -8.46
CA TYR A 293 -11.13 -25.38 -7.18
C TYR A 293 -12.12 -26.23 -6.39
N LEU A 294 -13.26 -26.60 -6.99
CA LEU A 294 -14.26 -27.45 -6.33
C LEU A 294 -13.66 -28.78 -5.85
N ARG A 295 -12.83 -29.43 -6.68
CA ARG A 295 -12.18 -30.70 -6.32
C ARG A 295 -11.17 -30.55 -5.18
N LEU A 296 -10.43 -29.44 -5.14
CA LEU A 296 -9.46 -29.18 -4.08
C LEU A 296 -10.14 -29.05 -2.71
N HIS A 297 -11.37 -28.54 -2.70
CA HIS A 297 -12.16 -28.28 -1.51
C HIS A 297 -13.25 -29.33 -1.25
N ASP A 298 -13.30 -30.42 -2.03
CA ASP A 298 -14.31 -31.49 -1.89
C ASP A 298 -15.76 -30.99 -1.98
N ILE A 299 -16.02 -30.05 -2.90
CA ILE A 299 -17.33 -29.41 -3.09
C ILE A 299 -18.04 -30.06 -4.29
N GLU A 300 -19.25 -30.59 -4.07
CA GLU A 300 -20.02 -31.30 -5.09
C GLU A 300 -21.38 -30.65 -5.39
N THR A 301 -21.98 -30.01 -4.39
CA THR A 301 -23.36 -29.49 -4.44
C THR A 301 -23.43 -27.95 -4.42
N ALA A 302 -24.61 -27.41 -4.79
CA ALA A 302 -24.84 -25.97 -4.72
C ALA A 302 -24.78 -25.45 -3.28
N GLU A 303 -25.32 -26.23 -2.34
CA GLU A 303 -25.30 -25.95 -0.92
C GLU A 303 -23.88 -25.88 -0.37
N GLU A 304 -23.02 -26.84 -0.73
CA GLU A 304 -21.62 -26.83 -0.32
C GLU A 304 -20.83 -25.67 -0.95
N ILE A 305 -21.15 -25.25 -2.19
CA ILE A 305 -20.58 -24.02 -2.76
C ILE A 305 -20.96 -22.83 -1.88
N ILE A 306 -22.25 -22.69 -1.56
CA ILE A 306 -22.72 -21.55 -0.75
C ILE A 306 -22.07 -21.57 0.63
N ASP A 307 -22.07 -22.72 1.30
CA ASP A 307 -21.52 -22.86 2.65
C ASP A 307 -20.00 -22.63 2.69
N HIS A 308 -19.27 -23.07 1.65
CA HIS A 308 -17.83 -22.79 1.51
C HIS A 308 -17.55 -21.30 1.40
N PHE A 309 -18.25 -20.61 0.50
CA PHE A 309 -18.06 -19.18 0.29
C PHE A 309 -18.61 -18.34 1.45
N ASP A 310 -19.66 -18.81 2.13
CA ASP A 310 -20.16 -18.20 3.37
C ASP A 310 -19.08 -18.18 4.45
N GLN A 311 -18.45 -19.34 4.67
CA GLN A 311 -17.37 -19.47 5.64
C GLN A 311 -16.13 -18.65 5.23
N LEU A 312 -15.80 -18.64 3.94
CA LEU A 312 -14.61 -17.96 3.41
C LEU A 312 -14.72 -16.42 3.44
N LEU A 313 -15.89 -15.89 3.08
CA LEU A 313 -16.06 -14.44 2.84
C LEU A 313 -16.77 -13.73 3.99
N PHE A 314 -17.66 -14.43 4.70
CA PHE A 314 -18.54 -13.82 5.70
C PHE A 314 -18.46 -14.53 7.06
N ASN A 315 -17.54 -15.48 7.24
CA ASN A 315 -17.38 -16.24 8.47
C ASN A 315 -18.70 -16.92 8.92
N GLY A 316 -19.50 -17.40 7.96
CA GLY A 316 -20.78 -18.06 8.26
C GLY A 316 -21.91 -17.11 8.66
N SER A 317 -21.76 -15.80 8.40
CA SER A 317 -22.72 -14.78 8.83
C SER A 317 -23.78 -14.45 7.77
N LEU A 318 -23.86 -15.17 6.65
CA LEU A 318 -24.91 -14.92 5.67
C LEU A 318 -26.30 -15.09 6.27
N SER A 319 -27.17 -14.12 5.96
CA SER A 319 -28.56 -14.21 6.39
C SER A 319 -29.27 -15.39 5.70
N LYS A 320 -30.26 -15.97 6.38
CA LYS A 320 -31.08 -17.04 5.80
C LYS A 320 -31.75 -16.59 4.49
N ASP A 321 -32.21 -15.35 4.42
CA ASP A 321 -32.87 -14.80 3.23
C ASP A 321 -31.90 -14.67 2.05
N THR A 322 -30.68 -14.16 2.29
CA THR A 322 -29.62 -14.09 1.28
C THR A 322 -29.26 -15.50 0.80
N ARG A 323 -29.09 -16.46 1.73
CA ARG A 323 -28.78 -17.86 1.42
C ARG A 323 -29.88 -18.51 0.57
N ASP A 324 -31.15 -18.32 0.93
CA ASP A 324 -32.29 -18.87 0.20
C ASP A 324 -32.41 -18.26 -1.20
N LEU A 325 -32.09 -16.97 -1.37
CA LEU A 325 -32.03 -16.32 -2.68
C LEU A 325 -30.95 -16.94 -3.58
N ILE A 326 -29.74 -17.11 -3.07
CA ILE A 326 -28.62 -17.72 -3.81
C ILE A 326 -28.95 -19.17 -4.18
N LEU A 327 -29.54 -19.92 -3.25
CA LEU A 327 -29.94 -21.31 -3.49
C LEU A 327 -31.08 -21.41 -4.53
N ASN A 328 -32.01 -20.47 -4.51
CA ASN A 328 -33.07 -20.40 -5.53
C ASN A 328 -32.48 -20.11 -6.91
N PHE A 329 -31.49 -19.23 -7.01
CA PHE A 329 -30.76 -19.00 -8.25
C PHE A 329 -30.08 -20.29 -8.75
N ALA A 330 -29.34 -21.00 -7.90
CA ALA A 330 -28.69 -22.27 -8.25
C ALA A 330 -29.66 -23.35 -8.77
N ARG A 331 -30.93 -23.27 -8.34
CA ARG A 331 -31.99 -24.22 -8.68
C ARG A 331 -32.91 -23.73 -9.79
N THR A 332 -32.62 -22.62 -10.45
CA THR A 332 -33.49 -22.01 -11.47
C THR A 332 -32.72 -21.73 -12.75
N ALA A 333 -33.22 -22.21 -13.89
CA ALA A 333 -32.68 -21.89 -15.20
C ALA A 333 -33.09 -20.48 -15.64
N GLU A 334 -32.44 -19.94 -16.69
CA GLU A 334 -32.77 -18.64 -17.30
C GLU A 334 -34.25 -18.51 -17.69
N ASN A 335 -34.89 -19.62 -18.08
CA ASN A 335 -36.30 -19.66 -18.44
C ASN A 335 -37.26 -19.83 -17.24
N GLY A 336 -36.75 -19.70 -16.00
CA GLY A 336 -37.52 -19.82 -14.77
C GLY A 336 -37.86 -21.25 -14.35
N ARG A 337 -37.42 -22.28 -15.09
CA ARG A 337 -37.68 -23.68 -14.72
C ARG A 337 -36.72 -24.15 -13.64
N ARG A 338 -37.23 -24.99 -12.75
CA ARG A 338 -36.40 -25.63 -11.72
C ARG A 338 -35.38 -26.57 -12.38
N ILE A 339 -34.13 -26.45 -11.98
CA ILE A 339 -33.01 -27.30 -12.40
C ILE A 339 -32.24 -27.83 -11.19
N VAL A 340 -31.45 -28.86 -11.42
CA VAL A 340 -30.46 -29.36 -10.47
C VAL A 340 -29.08 -28.99 -11.02
N LEU A 341 -28.27 -28.36 -10.18
CA LEU A 341 -26.86 -28.12 -10.48
C LEU A 341 -26.14 -29.47 -10.46
N SER A 342 -25.81 -30.02 -11.63
CA SER A 342 -25.23 -31.37 -11.77
C SER A 342 -23.98 -31.33 -12.65
N PRO A 343 -22.87 -31.96 -12.23
CA PRO A 343 -21.63 -32.08 -13.03
C PRO A 343 -21.80 -32.74 -14.41
N GLU A 344 -22.91 -33.46 -14.63
CA GLU A 344 -23.22 -34.13 -15.89
C GLU A 344 -23.78 -33.20 -16.96
N ARG A 345 -24.19 -31.97 -16.59
CA ARG A 345 -24.73 -31.00 -17.53
C ARG A 345 -23.62 -30.27 -18.27
N ASP A 346 -23.84 -30.00 -19.56
CA ASP A 346 -22.90 -29.24 -20.39
C ASP A 346 -22.66 -27.81 -19.89
N ASP A 347 -23.66 -27.20 -19.26
CA ASP A 347 -23.61 -25.83 -18.72
C ASP A 347 -23.14 -25.75 -17.25
N TYR A 348 -22.79 -26.88 -16.63
CA TYR A 348 -22.49 -26.96 -15.19
C TYR A 348 -21.44 -25.94 -14.73
N LEU A 349 -20.27 -25.91 -15.40
CA LEU A 349 -19.18 -25.03 -14.99
C LEU A 349 -19.52 -23.55 -15.19
N SER A 350 -20.26 -23.21 -16.25
CA SER A 350 -20.76 -21.85 -16.45
C SER A 350 -21.71 -21.44 -15.33
N ARG A 351 -22.64 -22.32 -14.95
CA ARG A 351 -23.59 -22.09 -13.84
C ARG A 351 -22.92 -21.99 -12.49
N VAL A 352 -21.89 -22.79 -12.22
CA VAL A 352 -21.08 -22.61 -11.02
C VAL A 352 -20.39 -21.25 -11.02
N GLY A 353 -19.82 -20.83 -12.16
CA GLY A 353 -19.20 -19.50 -12.29
C GLY A 353 -20.19 -18.37 -12.05
N GLU A 354 -21.40 -18.46 -12.59
CA GLU A 354 -22.50 -17.52 -12.35
C GLU A 354 -22.93 -17.50 -10.87
N LEU A 355 -23.04 -18.67 -10.24
CA LEU A 355 -23.38 -18.79 -8.81
C LEU A 355 -22.32 -18.13 -7.91
N ILE A 356 -21.04 -18.42 -8.16
CA ILE A 356 -19.93 -17.76 -7.44
C ILE A 356 -19.96 -16.26 -7.72
N GLY A 357 -20.18 -15.85 -8.97
CA GLY A 357 -20.29 -14.44 -9.36
C GLY A 357 -21.39 -13.71 -8.60
N LEU A 358 -22.55 -14.35 -8.42
CA LEU A 358 -23.65 -13.84 -7.61
C LEU A 358 -23.25 -13.69 -6.14
N ILE A 359 -22.55 -14.67 -5.56
CA ILE A 359 -22.06 -14.59 -4.17
C ILE A 359 -21.09 -13.41 -4.01
N LEU A 360 -20.18 -13.19 -4.97
CA LEU A 360 -19.24 -12.06 -4.94
C LEU A 360 -19.91 -10.69 -5.17
N ALA A 361 -21.16 -10.70 -5.59
CA ALA A 361 -21.97 -9.54 -5.97
C ALA A 361 -23.02 -9.15 -4.91
N ILE A 362 -23.19 -9.92 -3.84
CA ILE A 362 -24.18 -9.61 -2.80
C ILE A 362 -23.77 -8.34 -2.02
N PRO A 363 -24.75 -7.62 -1.42
CA PRO A 363 -24.48 -6.39 -0.68
C PRO A 363 -23.38 -6.52 0.38
N GLU A 364 -23.35 -7.63 1.11
CA GLU A 364 -22.39 -7.93 2.18
C GLU A 364 -20.93 -7.86 1.67
N MET A 365 -20.67 -8.16 0.39
CA MET A 365 -19.32 -8.06 -0.20
C MET A 365 -18.80 -6.65 -0.35
N HIS A 366 -19.68 -5.65 -0.36
CA HIS A 366 -19.28 -4.25 -0.50
C HIS A 366 -18.76 -3.64 0.79
N TYR A 367 -18.89 -4.35 1.93
CA TYR A 367 -18.53 -3.86 3.24
C TYR A 367 -17.32 -4.61 3.82
N GLN A 368 -16.51 -3.93 4.64
CA GLN A 368 -15.35 -4.49 5.36
C GLN A 368 -15.54 -4.37 6.86
#